data_AF-A0A1V2UMX2-F1
#
_entry.id   AF-A0A1V2UMX2-F1
#
_cell.length_a   1.000
_cell.length_b   1.000
_cell.length_c   1.000
_cell.angle_alpha   90.00
_cell.angle_beta   90.00
_cell.angle_gamma   90.00
#
_symmetry.space_group_name_H-M   'P 1'
#
loop_
_entity.id
_entity.type
_entity.pdbx_description
1 polymer ?
#
loop_
_entity_poly.entity_id
_entity_poly.type
_entity_poly.pdbx_seq_one_letter_code
_entity_poly.pdbx_strand_id
1 'polypeptide(L)'
;MLDFDGQYHQLALALRLGNAAAFEVVGSGGRKNYQFLFSRFIKMIENDVAGTLINESQKNQVIQSLRNTIVYYDMKKPTELEEKIRHLKKDDPASFMIFPAYSVTPDSYHNHIYGLVIYKQDNDYLVAKLDKYETNKKMGNHLLKIPADQLGKLSKILFATKLEHHSESKINLINEITRLSDKPAKNLNFEMRGYAMIPNCPILEPLVTFRSVLHNCQEAIFTPPLIEDKVKPKFCSSFAFRERFFQTFLGENLKHDQKFFQLWKHYEQRKKITGLKEPISRDEFVDISDDFVKKVYEDPKTPKKFVKNQSVEVAPYYYHVFYDDSRRLKPLDAHINAIIDGTDQPLKEGFRQKVKVKSQRFGGTVKTVKDRIFSDRQTSKSNTTDVTLPTSPTQTSFTQANFNHRVVDATNKSNFLSKQIPKKHTDITR
;
A
#
# COMPACT_ATOMS: atom_id res chain seq x y z
N MET A 1 3.49 -19.47 7.99
CA MET A 1 3.57 -19.29 6.52
C MET A 1 2.21 -18.83 6.00
N LEU A 2 2.13 -18.18 4.83
CA LEU A 2 0.84 -17.87 4.19
C LEU A 2 0.20 -19.14 3.63
N ASP A 3 -1.13 -19.19 3.64
CA ASP A 3 -1.90 -20.21 2.90
C ASP A 3 -1.84 -19.95 1.39
N PHE A 4 -2.27 -20.92 0.58
CA PHE A 4 -2.20 -20.82 -0.87
C PHE A 4 -2.97 -19.59 -1.41
N ASP A 5 -4.12 -19.25 -0.84
CA ASP A 5 -4.90 -18.09 -1.28
C ASP A 5 -4.19 -16.76 -0.99
N GLY A 6 -3.53 -16.63 0.18
CA GLY A 6 -2.72 -15.46 0.50
C GLY A 6 -1.51 -15.31 -0.42
N GLN A 7 -0.86 -16.43 -0.77
CA GLN A 7 0.22 -16.45 -1.76
C GLN A 7 -0.28 -16.03 -3.16
N TYR A 8 -1.43 -16.57 -3.59
CA TYR A 8 -2.06 -16.21 -4.86
C TYR A 8 -2.48 -14.73 -4.91
N HIS A 9 -3.09 -14.21 -3.85
CA HIS A 9 -3.44 -12.78 -3.75
C HIS A 9 -2.19 -11.92 -3.86
N GLN A 10 -1.13 -12.23 -3.12
CA GLN A 10 0.11 -11.46 -3.14
C GLN A 10 0.80 -11.46 -4.52
N LEU A 11 0.81 -12.60 -5.23
CA LEU A 11 1.29 -12.66 -6.61
C LEU A 11 0.37 -11.86 -7.55
N ALA A 12 -0.96 -11.94 -7.40
CA ALA A 12 -1.90 -11.15 -8.20
C ALA A 12 -1.71 -9.65 -8.01
N LEU A 13 -1.48 -9.18 -6.77
CA LEU A 13 -1.16 -7.78 -6.50
C LEU A 13 0.15 -7.35 -7.16
N ALA A 14 1.20 -8.19 -7.08
CA ALA A 14 2.47 -7.96 -7.75
C ALA A 14 2.31 -7.89 -9.27
N LEU A 15 1.48 -8.75 -9.86
CA LEU A 15 1.21 -8.75 -11.29
C LEU A 15 0.16 -7.70 -11.70
N ARG A 16 -0.43 -6.95 -10.77
CA ARG A 16 -1.54 -6.00 -10.99
C ARG A 16 -2.75 -6.68 -11.66
N LEU A 17 -3.18 -7.80 -11.09
CA LEU A 17 -4.29 -8.64 -11.52
C LEU A 17 -5.27 -8.91 -10.36
N GLY A 18 -5.40 -7.93 -9.46
CA GLY A 18 -6.22 -7.95 -8.25
C GLY A 18 -6.06 -6.65 -7.46
N ASN A 19 -6.96 -6.41 -6.52
CA ASN A 19 -7.03 -5.22 -5.66
C ASN A 19 -6.48 -5.51 -4.23
N ALA A 20 -5.77 -4.53 -3.67
CA ALA A 20 -5.18 -4.59 -2.33
C ALA A 20 -6.18 -4.38 -1.17
N ALA A 21 -7.45 -4.05 -1.40
CA ALA A 21 -8.38 -3.68 -0.32
C ALA A 21 -8.70 -4.79 0.72
N ALA A 22 -8.37 -6.06 0.45
CA ALA A 22 -8.40 -7.16 1.44
C ALA A 22 -7.02 -7.51 2.03
N PHE A 23 -6.00 -6.69 1.80
CA PHE A 23 -4.61 -6.96 2.16
C PHE A 23 -4.21 -6.26 3.47
N GLU A 24 -4.16 -7.01 4.56
CA GLU A 24 -3.64 -6.53 5.85
C GLU A 24 -2.15 -6.15 5.73
N VAL A 25 -1.78 -4.93 6.15
CA VAL A 25 -0.38 -4.45 6.17
C VAL A 25 0.20 -4.29 7.57
N VAL A 26 -0.65 -4.16 8.58
CA VAL A 26 -0.25 -4.10 10.00
C VAL A 26 -0.80 -5.30 10.76
N GLY A 27 -0.48 -5.40 12.05
CA GLY A 27 -1.04 -6.43 12.92
C GLY A 27 -0.61 -7.84 12.51
N SER A 28 -1.52 -8.81 12.69
CA SER A 28 -1.15 -10.23 12.56
C SER A 28 -1.08 -10.72 11.10
N GLY A 29 -1.95 -10.23 10.21
CA GLY A 29 -1.88 -10.52 8.78
C GLY A 29 -0.78 -9.72 8.11
N GLY A 30 -0.61 -8.43 8.45
CA GLY A 30 0.52 -7.62 7.98
C GLY A 30 1.88 -8.26 8.23
N ARG A 31 2.11 -8.76 9.46
CA ARG A 31 3.27 -9.60 9.79
C ARG A 31 3.42 -10.79 8.85
N LYS A 32 2.40 -11.63 8.69
CA LYS A 32 2.47 -12.82 7.82
C LYS A 32 2.72 -12.46 6.35
N ASN A 33 2.05 -11.42 5.87
CA ASN A 33 2.09 -10.92 4.50
C ASN A 33 3.48 -10.39 4.14
N TYR A 34 4.08 -9.56 4.98
CA TYR A 34 5.41 -9.00 4.73
C TYR A 34 6.53 -10.00 5.01
N GLN A 35 6.44 -10.84 6.05
CA GLN A 35 7.43 -11.90 6.26
C GLN A 35 7.48 -12.86 5.07
N PHE A 36 6.33 -13.21 4.47
CA PHE A 36 6.33 -14.00 3.24
C PHE A 36 6.91 -13.19 2.07
N LEU A 37 6.54 -11.91 1.89
CA LEU A 37 7.06 -11.06 0.81
C LEU A 37 8.58 -10.99 0.80
N PHE A 38 9.19 -10.67 1.94
CA PHE A 38 10.64 -10.60 2.07
C PHE A 38 11.30 -11.99 1.93
N SER A 39 10.61 -13.09 2.29
CA SER A 39 11.10 -14.44 1.96
C SER A 39 11.14 -14.72 0.45
N ARG A 40 10.23 -14.12 -0.33
CA ARG A 40 10.29 -14.20 -1.80
C ARG A 40 11.45 -13.36 -2.35
N PHE A 41 11.75 -12.21 -1.74
CA PHE A 41 12.91 -11.41 -2.13
C PHE A 41 14.22 -12.16 -1.87
N ILE A 42 14.33 -12.89 -0.74
CA ILE A 42 15.44 -13.82 -0.48
C ILE A 42 15.53 -14.88 -1.59
N LYS A 43 14.43 -15.58 -1.89
CA LYS A 43 14.39 -16.56 -2.98
C LYS A 43 14.78 -16.01 -4.35
N MET A 44 14.48 -14.74 -4.64
CA MET A 44 14.93 -14.10 -5.90
C MET A 44 16.45 -14.03 -6.00
N ILE A 45 17.14 -13.80 -4.87
CA ILE A 45 18.61 -13.72 -4.80
C ILE A 45 19.23 -15.13 -4.78
N GLU A 46 18.63 -16.06 -4.03
CA GLU A 46 19.06 -17.47 -4.02
C GLU A 46 18.96 -18.10 -5.42
N ASN A 47 17.91 -17.77 -6.19
CA ASN A 47 17.74 -18.24 -7.57
C ASN A 47 18.58 -17.47 -8.61
N ASP A 48 19.28 -16.39 -8.26
CA ASP A 48 20.02 -15.55 -9.21
C ASP A 48 21.43 -16.10 -9.50
N VAL A 49 21.48 -17.32 -10.06
CA VAL A 49 22.74 -18.00 -10.40
C VAL A 49 23.63 -17.15 -11.33
N ALA A 50 23.02 -16.40 -12.25
CA ALA A 50 23.72 -15.55 -13.21
C ALA A 50 24.16 -14.16 -12.65
N GLY A 51 23.93 -13.87 -11.37
CA GLY A 51 24.33 -12.60 -10.73
C GLY A 51 23.70 -11.34 -11.34
N THR A 52 22.54 -11.46 -12.00
CA THR A 52 21.90 -10.35 -12.73
C THR A 52 21.19 -9.35 -11.81
N LEU A 53 20.80 -9.79 -10.60
CA LEU A 53 20.18 -8.97 -9.58
C LEU A 53 21.22 -8.39 -8.62
N ILE A 54 22.28 -9.15 -8.32
CA ILE A 54 23.33 -8.77 -7.37
C ILE A 54 24.62 -9.57 -7.60
N ASN A 55 25.77 -8.94 -7.34
CA ASN A 55 27.07 -9.60 -7.39
C ASN A 55 27.21 -10.70 -6.33
N GLU A 56 27.90 -11.79 -6.66
CA GLU A 56 28.08 -12.97 -5.78
C GLU A 56 28.59 -12.60 -4.39
N SER A 57 29.60 -11.71 -4.33
CA SER A 57 30.22 -11.23 -3.09
C SER A 57 29.26 -10.52 -2.13
N GLN A 58 28.14 -9.99 -2.63
CA GLN A 58 27.15 -9.25 -1.84
C GLN A 58 25.90 -10.09 -1.50
N LYS A 59 25.67 -11.23 -2.18
CA LYS A 59 24.46 -12.06 -2.01
C LYS A 59 24.14 -12.39 -0.55
N ASN A 60 25.12 -12.93 0.17
CA ASN A 60 24.95 -13.33 1.57
C ASN A 60 24.58 -12.16 2.49
N GLN A 61 25.18 -10.98 2.26
CA GLN A 61 24.91 -9.77 3.04
C GLN A 61 23.51 -9.22 2.75
N VAL A 62 23.09 -9.17 1.47
CA VAL A 62 21.72 -8.79 1.07
C VAL A 62 20.68 -9.74 1.64
N ILE A 63 20.92 -11.06 1.57
CA ILE A 63 20.05 -12.08 2.17
C ILE A 63 19.95 -11.87 3.70
N GLN A 64 21.06 -11.57 4.37
CA GLN A 64 21.05 -11.33 5.82
C GLN A 64 20.28 -10.06 6.20
N SER A 65 20.37 -8.99 5.40
CA SER A 65 19.58 -7.77 5.58
C SER A 65 18.07 -8.00 5.37
N LEU A 66 17.69 -8.84 4.41
CA LEU A 66 16.30 -9.30 4.26
C LEU A 66 15.85 -10.19 5.43
N ARG A 67 16.72 -11.07 5.96
CA ARG A 67 16.41 -11.86 7.17
C ARG A 67 16.21 -10.97 8.39
N ASN A 68 17.05 -9.96 8.61
CA ASN A 68 16.88 -8.96 9.66
C ASN A 68 15.54 -8.22 9.51
N THR A 69 15.16 -7.88 8.28
CA THR A 69 13.86 -7.26 7.95
C THR A 69 12.66 -8.19 8.26
N ILE A 70 12.79 -9.50 8.05
CA ILE A 70 11.77 -10.50 8.44
C ILE A 70 11.63 -10.59 9.96
N VAL A 71 12.75 -10.62 10.69
CA VAL A 71 12.79 -10.71 12.16
C VAL A 71 12.17 -9.49 12.83
N TYR A 72 12.24 -8.30 12.22
CA TYR A 72 11.59 -7.09 12.74
C TYR A 72 10.09 -7.28 13.04
N TYR A 73 9.36 -8.04 12.22
CA TYR A 73 7.94 -8.31 12.48
C TYR A 73 7.70 -9.16 13.74
N ASP A 74 8.66 -10.00 14.12
CA ASP A 74 8.59 -10.85 15.30
C ASP A 74 8.95 -10.12 16.60
N MET A 75 9.78 -9.06 16.53
CA MET A 75 10.27 -8.30 17.69
C MET A 75 9.16 -7.82 18.64
N LYS A 76 9.42 -7.81 19.95
CA LYS A 76 8.44 -7.45 20.99
C LYS A 76 8.64 -6.06 21.59
N LYS A 77 9.85 -5.51 21.53
CA LYS A 77 10.20 -4.20 22.10
C LYS A 77 10.90 -3.33 21.05
N PRO A 78 10.74 -1.99 21.09
CA PRO A 78 11.44 -1.08 20.18
C PRO A 78 12.96 -1.12 20.35
N THR A 79 13.46 -1.49 21.53
CA THR A 79 14.90 -1.66 21.80
C THR A 79 15.52 -2.84 21.02
N GLU A 80 14.76 -3.88 20.70
CA GLU A 80 15.23 -4.97 19.83
C GLU A 80 15.47 -4.49 18.39
N LEU A 81 14.66 -3.52 17.93
CA LEU A 81 14.81 -2.89 16.63
C LEU A 81 15.97 -1.88 16.63
N GLU A 82 16.06 -1.07 17.69
CA GLU A 82 17.16 -0.14 17.89
C GLU A 82 18.52 -0.85 17.82
N GLU A 83 18.66 -1.95 18.56
CA GLU A 83 19.87 -2.76 18.56
C GLU A 83 20.15 -3.37 17.19
N LYS A 84 19.11 -3.81 16.46
CA LYS A 84 19.26 -4.36 15.11
C LYS A 84 19.75 -3.32 14.10
N ILE A 85 19.27 -2.07 14.19
CA ILE A 85 19.70 -0.96 13.33
C ILE A 85 21.11 -0.50 13.73
N ARG A 86 21.42 -0.43 15.02
CA ARG A 86 22.76 -0.09 15.56
C ARG A 86 23.86 -1.02 15.04
N HIS A 87 23.51 -2.30 14.83
CA HIS A 87 24.36 -3.36 14.29
C HIS A 87 24.42 -3.45 12.75
N LEU A 88 23.79 -2.53 12.01
CA LEU A 88 24.07 -2.41 10.58
C LEU A 88 25.55 -2.06 10.35
N LYS A 89 26.15 -2.64 9.31
CA LYS A 89 27.55 -2.39 8.97
C LYS A 89 27.67 -0.99 8.37
N LYS A 90 28.57 -0.19 8.94
CA LYS A 90 28.88 1.18 8.49
C LYS A 90 29.27 1.18 7.01
N ASP A 91 28.68 2.11 6.26
CA ASP A 91 28.96 2.42 4.85
C ASP A 91 28.85 1.23 3.87
N ASP A 92 28.13 0.17 4.24
CA ASP A 92 27.92 -1.01 3.40
C ASP A 92 26.51 -0.97 2.76
N PRO A 93 26.38 -0.78 1.43
CA PRO A 93 25.09 -0.68 0.77
C PRO A 93 24.30 -2.00 0.72
N ALA A 94 24.92 -3.14 1.04
CA ALA A 94 24.24 -4.41 1.25
C ALA A 94 23.79 -4.61 2.71
N SER A 95 24.18 -3.74 3.65
CA SER A 95 23.77 -3.77 5.06
C SER A 95 22.65 -2.77 5.35
N PHE A 96 21.41 -3.23 5.21
CA PHE A 96 20.20 -2.42 5.32
C PHE A 96 19.05 -3.10 6.08
N MET A 97 17.99 -2.33 6.36
CA MET A 97 16.64 -2.83 6.67
C MET A 97 15.58 -2.12 5.82
N ILE A 98 14.54 -2.83 5.37
CA ILE A 98 13.44 -2.27 4.56
C ILE A 98 12.15 -2.22 5.39
N PHE A 99 11.47 -1.08 5.40
CA PHE A 99 10.18 -0.92 6.10
C PHE A 99 9.11 -0.43 5.12
N PRO A 100 8.00 -1.16 4.93
CA PRO A 100 6.78 -0.62 4.36
C PRO A 100 6.22 0.44 5.32
N ALA A 101 6.23 1.69 4.87
CA ALA A 101 5.70 2.86 5.55
C ALA A 101 4.43 3.35 4.86
N TYR A 102 3.69 4.28 5.47
CA TYR A 102 2.43 4.75 4.90
C TYR A 102 2.11 6.22 5.18
N SER A 103 1.21 6.73 4.34
CA SER A 103 0.40 7.90 4.61
C SER A 103 -1.07 7.48 4.73
N VAL A 104 -1.70 7.90 5.84
CA VAL A 104 -3.12 7.76 6.12
C VAL A 104 -3.68 9.16 6.31
N THR A 105 -4.56 9.58 5.41
CA THR A 105 -5.17 10.91 5.43
C THR A 105 -6.68 10.79 5.26
N PRO A 106 -7.50 11.41 6.12
CA PRO A 106 -8.94 11.17 6.17
C PRO A 106 -9.67 11.72 4.93
N ASP A 107 -9.15 12.80 4.35
CA ASP A 107 -9.75 13.50 3.21
C ASP A 107 -9.35 12.86 1.87
N SER A 108 -8.51 11.82 1.91
CA SER A 108 -8.13 11.02 0.75
C SER A 108 -8.87 9.70 0.74
N TYR A 109 -9.51 9.35 -0.38
CA TYR A 109 -10.13 8.04 -0.58
C TYR A 109 -9.14 6.87 -0.67
N HIS A 110 -7.83 7.10 -0.45
CA HIS A 110 -6.80 6.08 -0.61
C HIS A 110 -5.67 6.29 0.40
N ASN A 111 -5.47 5.32 1.29
CA ASN A 111 -4.21 5.24 2.01
C ASN A 111 -3.09 4.85 1.03
N HIS A 112 -1.88 5.34 1.28
CA HIS A 112 -0.72 5.04 0.46
C HIS A 112 0.36 4.34 1.27
N ILE A 113 1.07 3.39 0.64
CA ILE A 113 2.25 2.70 1.18
C ILE A 113 3.46 3.14 0.35
N TYR A 114 4.58 3.43 0.99
CA TYR A 114 5.87 3.66 0.33
C TYR A 114 6.96 2.88 1.05
N GLY A 115 8.14 2.75 0.45
CA GLY A 115 9.29 2.13 1.08
C GLY A 115 10.11 3.12 1.89
N LEU A 116 10.59 2.68 3.05
CA LEU A 116 11.75 3.23 3.71
C LEU A 116 12.88 2.20 3.67
N VAL A 117 14.10 2.68 3.48
CA VAL A 117 15.32 1.86 3.64
C VAL A 117 16.25 2.56 4.62
N ILE A 118 16.77 1.81 5.59
CA ILE A 118 17.69 2.33 6.60
C ILE A 118 19.08 1.73 6.39
N TYR A 119 20.07 2.61 6.36
CA TYR A 119 21.50 2.31 6.31
C TYR A 119 22.22 2.99 7.48
N LYS A 120 23.40 2.50 7.84
CA LYS A 120 24.31 3.19 8.76
C LYS A 120 25.40 3.88 7.95
N GLN A 121 25.52 5.20 8.09
CA GLN A 121 26.56 6.00 7.46
C GLN A 121 27.35 6.75 8.51
N ASP A 122 28.66 6.53 8.56
CA ASP A 122 29.50 6.99 9.66
C ASP A 122 28.93 6.59 11.04
N ASN A 123 28.64 7.58 11.88
CA ASN A 123 28.03 7.39 13.21
C ASN A 123 26.50 7.52 13.17
N ASP A 124 25.94 7.96 12.05
CA ASP A 124 24.54 8.34 11.87
C ASP A 124 23.79 7.32 10.99
N TYR A 125 22.51 7.59 10.74
CA TYR A 125 21.65 6.72 9.95
C TYR A 125 21.10 7.46 8.73
N LEU A 126 21.12 6.81 7.56
CA LEU A 126 20.43 7.30 6.38
C LEU A 126 19.08 6.62 6.28
N VAL A 127 18.02 7.41 6.02
CA VAL A 127 16.67 6.91 5.75
C VAL A 127 16.26 7.37 4.36
N ALA A 128 16.20 6.44 3.40
CA ALA A 128 15.74 6.70 2.04
C ALA A 128 14.23 6.44 1.92
N LYS A 129 13.43 7.45 1.56
CA LYS A 129 12.05 7.28 1.10
C LYS A 129 12.04 6.94 -0.38
N LEU A 130 11.39 5.83 -0.71
CA LEU A 130 11.15 5.37 -2.07
C LEU A 130 9.65 5.21 -2.34
N ASP A 131 9.15 5.95 -3.31
CA ASP A 131 7.73 6.14 -3.59
C ASP A 131 7.52 6.29 -5.09
N LYS A 132 6.82 5.33 -5.69
CA LYS A 132 6.52 5.32 -7.12
C LYS A 132 5.22 6.04 -7.47
N TYR A 133 4.41 6.43 -6.49
CA TYR A 133 3.13 7.09 -6.76
C TYR A 133 3.28 8.57 -7.09
N GLU A 134 4.27 9.24 -6.47
CA GLU A 134 4.72 10.63 -6.66
C GLU A 134 3.62 11.61 -7.14
N THR A 135 2.53 11.69 -6.38
CA THR A 135 1.44 12.66 -6.60
C THR A 135 1.84 14.09 -6.24
N ASN A 136 2.94 14.28 -5.49
CA ASN A 136 3.43 15.59 -5.08
C ASN A 136 4.94 15.72 -5.34
N LYS A 137 5.30 16.50 -6.38
CA LYS A 137 6.70 16.79 -6.77
C LYS A 137 7.52 17.47 -5.65
N LYS A 138 6.90 18.01 -4.60
CA LYS A 138 7.58 18.61 -3.43
C LYS A 138 7.91 17.59 -2.33
N MET A 139 7.47 16.33 -2.45
CA MET A 139 7.69 15.25 -1.47
C MET A 139 8.10 13.93 -2.14
N GLY A 140 8.89 14.04 -3.21
CA GLY A 140 9.37 12.91 -4.01
C GLY A 140 10.29 11.95 -3.27
N ASN A 141 11.02 11.15 -4.03
CA ASN A 141 12.07 10.28 -3.49
C ASN A 141 13.16 11.12 -2.83
N HIS A 142 13.55 10.79 -1.59
CA HIS A 142 14.53 11.59 -0.84
C HIS A 142 15.24 10.80 0.25
N LEU A 143 16.33 11.38 0.74
CA LEU A 143 17.24 10.84 1.75
C LEU A 143 17.31 11.78 2.95
N LEU A 144 16.98 11.25 4.14
CA LEU A 144 17.16 11.92 5.43
C LEU A 144 18.44 11.44 6.11
N LYS A 145 19.09 12.30 6.89
CA LYS A 145 20.19 11.92 7.79
C LYS A 145 19.73 12.06 9.24
N ILE A 146 19.52 10.94 9.90
CA ILE A 146 19.08 10.86 11.29
C ILE A 146 20.30 10.73 12.20
N PRO A 147 20.53 11.66 13.15
CA PRO A 147 21.62 11.60 14.12
C PRO A 147 21.63 10.33 14.99
N ALA A 148 22.80 9.96 15.48
CA ALA A 148 23.01 8.77 16.31
C ALA A 148 22.12 8.69 17.57
N ASP A 149 21.90 9.82 18.24
CA ASP A 149 21.10 9.96 19.46
C ASP A 149 19.59 9.88 19.20
N GLN A 150 19.14 10.22 17.99
CA GLN A 150 17.73 10.11 17.59
C GLN A 150 17.30 8.67 17.23
N LEU A 151 18.23 7.71 17.19
CA LEU A 151 17.95 6.32 16.84
C LEU A 151 16.87 5.68 17.74
N GLY A 152 16.86 5.99 19.04
CA GLY A 152 15.84 5.48 19.97
C GLY A 152 14.43 5.92 19.61
N LYS A 153 14.25 7.21 19.25
CA LYS A 153 12.96 7.74 18.77
C LYS A 153 12.57 7.12 17.42
N LEU A 154 13.51 7.06 16.46
CA LEU A 154 13.29 6.42 15.16
C LEU A 154 12.82 4.96 15.32
N SER A 155 13.45 4.21 16.22
CA SER A 155 13.13 2.81 16.48
C SER A 155 11.77 2.64 17.15
N LYS A 156 11.37 3.52 18.09
CA LYS A 156 10.01 3.57 18.64
C LYS A 156 8.95 3.85 17.55
N ILE A 157 9.20 4.85 16.70
CA ILE A 157 8.33 5.24 15.58
C ILE A 157 8.11 4.06 14.62
N LEU A 158 9.20 3.44 14.15
CA LEU A 158 9.15 2.29 13.26
C LEU A 158 8.51 1.06 13.93
N PHE A 159 8.75 0.84 15.23
CA PHE A 159 8.15 -0.28 15.94
C PHE A 159 6.63 -0.13 16.07
N ALA A 160 6.12 1.09 16.29
CA ALA A 160 4.69 1.34 16.38
C ALA A 160 3.98 1.02 15.05
N THR A 161 4.59 1.30 13.90
CA THR A 161 3.90 1.30 12.61
C THR A 161 3.53 -0.10 12.08
N LYS A 162 4.08 -1.19 12.64
CA LYS A 162 3.60 -2.57 12.37
C LYS A 162 2.42 -3.02 13.24
N LEU A 163 2.00 -2.23 14.22
CA LEU A 163 0.90 -2.58 15.15
C LEU A 163 -0.46 -2.16 14.57
N GLU A 164 -1.53 -2.75 15.09
CA GLU A 164 -2.90 -2.34 14.76
C GLU A 164 -3.25 -1.06 15.52
N HIS A 165 -3.81 -0.08 14.81
CA HIS A 165 -4.28 1.20 15.36
C HIS A 165 -5.72 1.47 14.97
N HIS A 166 -6.31 2.51 15.56
CA HIS A 166 -7.67 2.94 15.20
C HIS A 166 -7.72 3.36 13.73
N SER A 167 -8.80 3.02 13.03
CA SER A 167 -9.04 3.39 11.63
C SER A 167 -8.91 4.89 11.35
N GLU A 168 -9.36 5.72 12.29
CA GLU A 168 -9.29 7.19 12.23
C GLU A 168 -7.86 7.78 12.37
N SER A 169 -6.81 6.97 12.48
CA SER A 169 -5.42 7.47 12.60
C SER A 169 -5.03 8.36 11.41
N LYS A 170 -4.38 9.51 11.66
CA LYS A 170 -4.04 10.51 10.62
C LYS A 170 -2.55 10.82 10.62
N ILE A 171 -1.78 10.16 9.78
CA ILE A 171 -0.32 10.26 9.80
C ILE A 171 0.31 10.13 8.42
N ASN A 172 1.36 10.93 8.16
CA ASN A 172 2.31 10.65 7.09
C ASN A 172 3.67 10.35 7.72
N LEU A 173 4.06 9.07 7.76
CA LEU A 173 5.19 8.61 8.60
C LEU A 173 6.52 9.32 8.30
N ILE A 174 6.78 9.70 7.04
CA ILE A 174 8.00 10.40 6.66
C ILE A 174 8.06 11.83 7.21
N ASN A 175 6.92 12.51 7.38
CA ASN A 175 6.89 13.85 8.01
C ASN A 175 7.39 13.74 9.46
N GLU A 176 6.93 12.70 10.17
CA GLU A 176 7.30 12.45 11.56
C GLU A 176 8.76 12.01 11.70
N ILE A 177 9.27 11.20 10.76
CA ILE A 177 10.71 10.85 10.71
C ILE A 177 11.57 12.07 10.33
N THR A 178 11.07 12.98 9.49
CA THR A 178 11.80 14.22 9.13
C THR A 178 12.04 15.11 10.36
N ARG A 179 11.13 15.11 11.36
CA ARG A 179 11.31 15.82 12.64
C ARG A 179 12.50 15.30 13.48
N LEU A 180 13.08 14.14 13.13
CA LEU A 180 14.27 13.57 13.76
C LEU A 180 15.57 13.88 13.00
N SER A 181 15.54 14.72 11.95
CA SER A 181 16.69 15.04 11.10
C SER A 181 17.18 16.47 11.35
N ASP A 182 18.44 16.62 11.76
CA ASP A 182 19.09 17.94 11.93
C ASP A 182 19.38 18.65 10.60
N LYS A 183 19.19 17.95 9.47
CA LYS A 183 19.50 18.45 8.13
C LYS A 183 18.30 18.30 7.20
N PRO A 184 18.09 19.24 6.25
CA PRO A 184 17.06 19.11 5.23
C PRO A 184 17.20 17.80 4.44
N ALA A 185 16.06 17.23 4.05
CA ALA A 185 16.02 16.08 3.15
C ALA A 185 16.73 16.40 1.82
N LYS A 186 17.54 15.46 1.34
CA LYS A 186 18.16 15.55 0.01
C LYS A 186 17.32 14.79 -1.00
N ASN A 187 16.91 15.42 -2.10
CA ASN A 187 16.16 14.75 -3.14
C ASN A 187 16.98 13.64 -3.82
N LEU A 188 16.37 12.49 -4.05
CA LEU A 188 16.90 11.43 -4.89
C LEU A 188 16.30 11.62 -6.29
N ASN A 189 17.12 11.94 -7.30
CA ASN A 189 16.65 12.28 -8.65
C ASN A 189 16.24 11.02 -9.44
N PHE A 190 15.20 10.32 -8.98
CA PHE A 190 14.83 8.98 -9.44
C PHE A 190 13.71 9.03 -10.49
N GLU A 191 14.01 8.59 -11.72
CA GLU A 191 12.98 8.49 -12.78
C GLU A 191 12.20 7.17 -12.67
N MET A 192 11.13 7.19 -11.87
CA MET A 192 10.18 6.08 -11.76
C MET A 192 8.90 6.34 -12.56
N ARG A 193 8.55 5.43 -13.49
CA ARG A 193 7.24 5.46 -14.14
C ARG A 193 6.16 5.10 -13.12
N GLY A 194 5.34 6.07 -12.72
CA GLY A 194 4.21 5.87 -11.81
C GLY A 194 3.18 4.85 -12.30
N TYR A 195 2.17 4.58 -11.48
CA TYR A 195 1.03 3.73 -11.84
C TYR A 195 -0.23 4.52 -12.12
N ALA A 196 -0.97 4.09 -13.14
CA ALA A 196 -2.17 4.78 -13.61
C ALA A 196 -3.42 4.50 -12.77
N MET A 197 -3.36 3.56 -11.81
CA MET A 197 -4.50 2.79 -11.29
C MET A 197 -4.47 2.53 -9.77
N ILE A 198 -5.56 1.95 -9.26
CA ILE A 198 -5.80 1.53 -7.86
C ILE A 198 -4.51 1.02 -7.17
N PRO A 199 -4.20 1.50 -5.95
CA PRO A 199 -2.89 1.33 -5.35
C PRO A 199 -2.69 -0.09 -4.80
N ASN A 200 -2.12 -0.97 -5.62
CA ASN A 200 -1.40 -2.17 -5.13
C ASN A 200 -0.08 -1.80 -4.43
N CYS A 201 -0.02 -0.61 -3.80
CA CYS A 201 1.12 -0.08 -3.07
C CYS A 201 1.67 -1.04 -2.00
N PRO A 202 0.88 -1.88 -1.27
CA PRO A 202 1.44 -2.81 -0.28
C PRO A 202 2.43 -3.82 -0.84
N ILE A 203 2.38 -4.10 -2.15
CA ILE A 203 3.27 -5.07 -2.81
C ILE A 203 4.16 -4.40 -3.85
N LEU A 204 3.63 -3.44 -4.61
CA LEU A 204 4.40 -2.78 -5.66
C LEU A 204 5.54 -1.94 -5.11
N GLU A 205 5.35 -1.28 -3.96
CA GLU A 205 6.30 -0.32 -3.42
C GLU A 205 7.46 -1.03 -2.70
N PRO A 206 7.24 -2.06 -1.86
CA PRO A 206 8.34 -2.91 -1.37
C PRO A 206 9.14 -3.57 -2.51
N LEU A 207 8.49 -3.96 -3.62
CA LEU A 207 9.20 -4.54 -4.78
C LEU A 207 10.06 -3.52 -5.54
N VAL A 208 9.62 -2.26 -5.63
CA VAL A 208 10.38 -1.17 -6.25
C VAL A 208 11.50 -0.70 -5.32
N THR A 209 11.23 -0.68 -4.03
CA THR A 209 12.18 -0.43 -2.94
C THR A 209 13.31 -1.44 -3.01
N PHE A 210 12.99 -2.74 -2.95
CA PHE A 210 13.99 -3.81 -3.05
C PHE A 210 14.83 -3.73 -4.33
N ARG A 211 14.20 -3.49 -5.49
CA ARG A 211 14.91 -3.26 -6.75
C ARG A 211 15.88 -2.07 -6.69
N SER A 212 15.50 -0.99 -6.01
CA SER A 212 16.35 0.18 -5.85
C SER A 212 17.50 -0.07 -4.87
N VAL A 213 17.26 -0.86 -3.81
CA VAL A 213 18.31 -1.33 -2.89
C VAL A 213 19.34 -2.20 -3.60
N LEU A 214 18.92 -3.12 -4.47
CA LEU A 214 19.83 -3.93 -5.28
C LEU A 214 20.68 -3.06 -6.22
N HIS A 215 20.09 -2.04 -6.84
CA HIS A 215 20.84 -1.08 -7.64
C HIS A 215 21.80 -0.22 -6.79
N ASN A 216 21.42 0.14 -5.56
CA ASN A 216 22.31 0.81 -4.61
C ASN A 216 23.50 -0.07 -4.18
N CYS A 217 23.33 -1.39 -4.12
CA CYS A 217 24.45 -2.31 -3.86
C CYS A 217 25.47 -2.31 -5.00
N GLN A 218 25.05 -2.00 -6.23
CA GLN A 218 25.90 -1.96 -7.43
C GLN A 218 26.54 -0.57 -7.61
N GLU A 219 25.74 0.50 -7.54
CA GLU A 219 26.10 1.86 -7.98
C GLU A 219 26.08 2.92 -6.85
N ALA A 220 25.90 2.52 -5.58
CA ALA A 220 25.94 3.40 -4.40
C ALA A 220 25.04 4.67 -4.45
N ILE A 221 23.94 4.62 -5.20
CA ILE A 221 23.01 5.74 -5.52
C ILE A 221 22.38 6.48 -4.31
N PHE A 222 22.49 5.97 -3.09
CA PHE A 222 22.05 6.63 -1.84
C PHE A 222 23.18 7.30 -1.06
N THR A 223 24.44 7.16 -1.49
CA THR A 223 25.61 7.72 -0.82
C THR A 223 25.89 9.13 -1.35
N PRO A 224 26.00 10.16 -0.48
CA PRO A 224 26.43 11.50 -0.92
C PRO A 224 27.90 11.52 -1.38
N PRO A 225 28.28 12.35 -2.37
CA PRO A 225 27.43 13.28 -3.14
C PRO A 225 26.43 12.52 -4.02
N LEU A 226 25.18 12.97 -4.00
CA LEU A 226 24.12 12.33 -4.77
C LEU A 226 24.28 12.67 -6.25
N ILE A 227 23.97 11.72 -7.11
CA ILE A 227 23.98 11.89 -8.56
C ILE A 227 23.00 13.01 -8.94
N GLU A 228 23.50 14.05 -9.62
CA GLU A 228 22.68 15.19 -10.07
C GLU A 228 21.75 14.79 -11.22
N ASP A 229 22.18 13.87 -12.07
CA ASP A 229 21.41 13.30 -13.18
C ASP A 229 20.25 12.39 -12.74
N LYS A 230 19.33 12.15 -13.66
CA LYS A 230 18.18 11.26 -13.44
C LYS A 230 18.59 9.79 -13.36
N VAL A 231 18.65 9.25 -12.16
CA VAL A 231 18.90 7.83 -11.90
C VAL A 231 17.68 6.98 -12.27
N LYS A 232 17.89 5.93 -13.05
CA LYS A 232 16.89 4.91 -13.38
C LYS A 232 17.27 3.61 -12.68
N PRO A 233 16.67 3.26 -11.51
CA PRO A 233 17.00 2.03 -10.78
C PRO A 233 16.52 0.77 -11.52
N LYS A 234 17.27 0.39 -12.57
CA LYS A 234 16.87 -0.60 -13.58
C LYS A 234 18.07 -1.31 -14.22
N PHE A 235 18.57 -2.36 -13.56
CA PHE A 235 19.50 -3.33 -14.15
C PHE A 235 18.83 -4.37 -15.09
N CYS A 236 17.49 -4.48 -15.11
CA CYS A 236 16.77 -5.41 -15.99
C CYS A 236 15.37 -4.88 -16.38
N SER A 237 14.68 -5.53 -17.32
CA SER A 237 13.32 -5.12 -17.70
C SER A 237 12.31 -5.31 -16.55
N SER A 238 11.19 -4.56 -16.57
CA SER A 238 10.11 -4.76 -15.59
C SER A 238 9.42 -6.12 -15.74
N PHE A 239 9.52 -6.74 -16.93
CA PHE A 239 9.00 -8.08 -17.20
C PHE A 239 9.88 -9.14 -16.52
N ALA A 240 11.18 -9.14 -16.82
CA ALA A 240 12.14 -10.10 -16.26
C ALA A 240 12.22 -10.02 -14.72
N PHE A 241 12.07 -8.83 -14.13
CA PHE A 241 12.01 -8.70 -12.67
C PHE A 241 10.73 -9.30 -12.07
N ARG A 242 9.60 -9.21 -12.77
CA ARG A 242 8.31 -9.81 -12.34
C ARG A 242 8.30 -11.31 -12.56
N GLU A 243 8.94 -11.79 -13.61
CA GLU A 243 9.15 -13.22 -13.90
C GLU A 243 9.98 -13.89 -12.80
N ARG A 244 11.12 -13.32 -12.44
CA ARG A 244 11.95 -13.80 -11.32
C ARG A 244 11.19 -13.80 -10.00
N PHE A 245 10.36 -12.78 -9.73
CA PHE A 245 9.47 -12.78 -8.57
C PHE A 245 8.42 -13.89 -8.64
N PHE A 246 7.76 -14.08 -9.79
CA PHE A 246 6.79 -15.16 -10.04
C PHE A 246 7.40 -16.55 -9.81
N GLN A 247 8.60 -16.80 -10.32
CA GLN A 247 9.31 -18.09 -10.16
C GLN A 247 9.50 -18.47 -8.68
N THR A 248 9.55 -17.51 -7.75
CA THR A 248 9.67 -17.81 -6.31
C THR A 248 8.40 -18.38 -5.64
N PHE A 249 7.28 -18.43 -6.37
CA PHE A 249 6.01 -19.05 -5.94
C PHE A 249 5.88 -20.51 -6.38
N LEU A 250 6.68 -20.94 -7.36
CA LEU A 250 6.68 -22.31 -7.88
C LEU A 250 7.35 -23.28 -6.89
N GLY A 251 7.00 -24.57 -6.99
CA GLY A 251 7.52 -25.61 -6.11
C GLY A 251 6.94 -26.99 -6.41
N GLU A 252 6.86 -27.84 -5.37
CA GLU A 252 6.50 -29.26 -5.53
C GLU A 252 4.99 -29.48 -5.79
N ASN A 253 4.13 -28.51 -5.43
CA ASN A 253 2.68 -28.66 -5.59
C ASN A 253 2.22 -28.24 -6.99
N LEU A 254 2.28 -29.18 -7.93
CA LEU A 254 1.86 -29.00 -9.32
C LEU A 254 0.47 -28.38 -9.50
N LYS A 255 -0.49 -28.62 -8.57
CA LYS A 255 -1.84 -28.03 -8.63
C LYS A 255 -1.85 -26.55 -8.25
N HIS A 256 -0.94 -26.10 -7.39
CA HIS A 256 -0.75 -24.67 -7.09
C HIS A 256 0.00 -23.99 -8.23
N ASP A 257 1.07 -24.61 -8.72
CA ASP A 257 1.89 -24.10 -9.82
C ASP A 257 1.06 -23.88 -11.07
N GLN A 258 0.19 -24.81 -11.47
CA GLN A 258 -0.75 -24.63 -12.59
C GLN A 258 -1.61 -23.36 -12.47
N LYS A 259 -1.97 -22.95 -11.25
CA LYS A 259 -2.75 -21.72 -11.01
C LYS A 259 -1.87 -20.47 -11.05
N PHE A 260 -0.64 -20.54 -10.53
CA PHE A 260 0.34 -19.46 -10.65
C PHE A 260 0.75 -19.24 -12.12
N PHE A 261 0.97 -20.30 -12.90
CA PHE A 261 1.21 -20.22 -14.35
C PHE A 261 0.05 -19.59 -15.11
N GLN A 262 -1.20 -19.92 -14.76
CA GLN A 262 -2.37 -19.29 -15.39
C GLN A 262 -2.41 -17.78 -15.10
N LEU A 263 -2.15 -17.38 -13.85
CA LEU A 263 -2.07 -15.97 -13.46
C LEU A 263 -0.91 -15.23 -14.16
N TRP A 264 0.25 -15.88 -14.31
CA TRP A 264 1.38 -15.37 -15.09
C TRP A 264 1.02 -15.20 -16.57
N LYS A 265 0.32 -16.16 -17.19
CA LYS A 265 -0.13 -16.08 -18.59
C LYS A 265 -1.02 -14.85 -18.85
N HIS A 266 -1.94 -14.53 -17.94
CA HIS A 266 -2.73 -13.29 -18.01
C HIS A 266 -1.84 -12.04 -17.95
N TYR A 267 -0.83 -12.03 -17.08
CA TYR A 267 0.15 -10.94 -17.01
C TYR A 267 0.94 -10.79 -18.32
N GLU A 268 1.44 -11.87 -18.90
CA GLU A 268 2.18 -11.87 -20.16
C GLU A 268 1.35 -11.33 -21.33
N GLN A 269 0.11 -11.82 -21.47
CA GLN A 269 -0.80 -11.39 -22.53
C GLN A 269 -1.08 -9.88 -22.45
N ARG A 270 -1.39 -9.36 -21.25
CA ARG A 270 -1.52 -7.91 -21.05
C ARG A 270 -0.20 -7.19 -21.35
N LYS A 271 0.95 -7.77 -21.00
CA LYS A 271 2.25 -7.16 -21.25
C LYS A 271 2.64 -7.11 -22.73
N LYS A 272 2.22 -8.10 -23.53
CA LYS A 272 2.34 -8.08 -25.00
C LYS A 272 1.50 -6.94 -25.58
N ILE A 273 0.20 -6.86 -25.26
CA ILE A 273 -0.69 -5.79 -25.75
C ILE A 273 -0.17 -4.39 -25.36
N THR A 274 0.17 -4.18 -24.09
CA THR A 274 0.71 -2.90 -23.57
C THR A 274 2.18 -2.65 -23.90
N GLY A 275 2.83 -3.55 -24.64
CA GLY A 275 4.21 -3.42 -25.13
C GLY A 275 4.31 -3.21 -26.64
N LEU A 276 3.25 -3.53 -27.39
CA LEU A 276 3.16 -3.39 -28.84
C LEU A 276 2.63 -2.01 -29.30
N LYS A 277 2.21 -1.15 -28.37
CA LYS A 277 1.58 0.15 -28.66
C LYS A 277 2.47 1.32 -28.22
N GLU A 278 3.03 2.04 -29.18
CA GLU A 278 3.57 3.40 -28.97
C GLU A 278 2.67 4.45 -29.64
N PRO A 279 2.31 5.55 -28.96
CA PRO A 279 2.24 5.75 -27.51
C PRO A 279 0.87 5.32 -26.97
N ILE A 280 0.80 4.24 -26.17
CA ILE A 280 -0.43 3.88 -25.45
C ILE A 280 -0.85 4.98 -24.47
N SER A 281 -2.11 5.42 -24.50
CA SER A 281 -2.61 6.46 -23.60
C SER A 281 -2.70 5.95 -22.15
N ARG A 282 -2.86 6.88 -21.18
CA ARG A 282 -3.08 6.48 -19.78
C ARG A 282 -4.37 5.66 -19.66
N ASP A 283 -5.43 6.14 -20.26
CA ASP A 283 -6.78 5.60 -20.12
C ASP A 283 -6.91 4.27 -20.87
N GLU A 284 -6.28 4.15 -22.04
CA GLU A 284 -6.20 2.88 -22.76
C GLU A 284 -5.40 1.82 -21.96
N PHE A 285 -4.34 2.22 -21.26
CA PHE A 285 -3.62 1.34 -20.34
C PHE A 285 -4.46 0.95 -19.10
N VAL A 286 -5.34 1.83 -18.63
CA VAL A 286 -6.32 1.56 -17.56
C VAL A 286 -7.32 0.51 -18.03
N ASP A 287 -8.00 0.74 -19.15
CA ASP A 287 -9.03 -0.14 -19.71
C ASP A 287 -8.49 -1.56 -19.96
N ILE A 288 -7.30 -1.66 -20.58
CA ILE A 288 -6.61 -2.94 -20.80
C ILE A 288 -6.17 -3.58 -19.47
N SER A 289 -5.88 -2.80 -18.43
CA SER A 289 -5.56 -3.36 -17.12
C SER A 289 -6.78 -3.95 -16.44
N ASP A 290 -7.93 -3.28 -16.51
CA ASP A 290 -9.18 -3.74 -15.89
C ASP A 290 -9.81 -4.92 -16.63
N ASP A 291 -9.75 -4.96 -17.96
CA ASP A 291 -10.13 -6.14 -18.76
C ASP A 291 -9.36 -7.40 -18.31
N PHE A 292 -8.05 -7.28 -18.05
CA PHE A 292 -7.25 -8.41 -17.56
C PHE A 292 -7.48 -8.75 -16.08
N VAL A 293 -7.82 -7.78 -15.24
CA VAL A 293 -8.28 -8.04 -13.87
C VAL A 293 -9.59 -8.84 -13.90
N LYS A 294 -10.55 -8.41 -14.73
CA LYS A 294 -11.83 -9.10 -14.95
C LYS A 294 -11.63 -10.52 -15.50
N LYS A 295 -10.78 -10.71 -16.51
CA LYS A 295 -10.44 -12.04 -17.05
C LYS A 295 -9.87 -12.99 -16.00
N VAL A 296 -9.08 -12.49 -15.06
CA VAL A 296 -8.60 -13.31 -13.94
C VAL A 296 -9.74 -13.69 -12.98
N TYR A 297 -10.72 -12.83 -12.75
CA TYR A 297 -11.86 -13.13 -11.88
C TYR A 297 -12.84 -14.13 -12.52
N GLU A 298 -12.96 -14.11 -13.85
CA GLU A 298 -13.81 -15.01 -14.64
C GLU A 298 -13.15 -16.36 -14.97
N ASP A 299 -11.82 -16.48 -14.80
CA ASP A 299 -11.07 -17.72 -15.06
C ASP A 299 -11.42 -18.84 -14.07
N PRO A 300 -11.94 -20.00 -14.51
CA PRO A 300 -12.32 -21.11 -13.62
C PRO A 300 -11.17 -21.70 -12.79
N LYS A 301 -9.91 -21.45 -13.16
CA LYS A 301 -8.73 -21.88 -12.40
C LYS A 301 -8.41 -20.96 -11.22
N THR A 302 -8.91 -19.72 -11.23
CA THR A 302 -8.69 -18.74 -10.16
C THR A 302 -9.33 -19.20 -8.84
N PRO A 303 -8.67 -19.04 -7.68
CA PRO A 303 -9.21 -19.50 -6.41
C PRO A 303 -10.50 -18.75 -6.03
N LYS A 304 -11.58 -19.49 -5.72
CA LYS A 304 -12.89 -18.90 -5.35
C LYS A 304 -12.79 -17.92 -4.17
N LYS A 305 -11.90 -18.19 -3.19
CA LYS A 305 -11.66 -17.30 -2.04
C LYS A 305 -10.94 -16.01 -2.46
N PHE A 306 -10.01 -16.07 -3.42
CA PHE A 306 -9.42 -14.86 -4.01
C PHE A 306 -10.50 -14.00 -4.67
N VAL A 307 -11.33 -14.58 -5.57
CA VAL A 307 -12.43 -13.84 -6.24
C VAL A 307 -13.40 -13.23 -5.23
N LYS A 308 -13.80 -13.99 -4.20
CA LYS A 308 -14.64 -13.48 -3.11
C LYS A 308 -13.98 -12.29 -2.38
N ASN A 309 -12.67 -12.33 -2.15
CA ASN A 309 -11.93 -11.23 -1.53
C ASN A 309 -11.72 -10.01 -2.44
N GLN A 310 -12.14 -10.07 -3.71
CA GLN A 310 -12.19 -8.91 -4.62
C GLN A 310 -13.60 -8.28 -4.70
N SER A 311 -14.61 -8.83 -4.01
CA SER A 311 -15.95 -8.23 -4.03
C SER A 311 -16.02 -7.00 -3.13
N VAL A 312 -16.82 -6.02 -3.55
CA VAL A 312 -17.04 -4.74 -2.85
C VAL A 312 -17.55 -4.93 -1.41
N GLU A 313 -18.26 -6.02 -1.16
CA GLU A 313 -18.80 -6.40 0.16
C GLU A 313 -17.71 -6.89 1.14
N VAL A 314 -16.63 -7.49 0.61
CA VAL A 314 -15.54 -8.07 1.41
C VAL A 314 -14.35 -7.13 1.49
N ALA A 315 -14.16 -6.33 0.43
CA ALA A 315 -13.08 -5.37 0.27
C ALA A 315 -13.67 -4.12 -0.41
N PRO A 316 -13.81 -2.98 0.29
CA PRO A 316 -14.30 -1.75 -0.34
C PRO A 316 -13.38 -1.37 -1.51
N TYR A 317 -13.86 -0.51 -2.42
CA TYR A 317 -13.05 -0.05 -3.57
C TYR A 317 -11.70 0.57 -3.18
N TYR A 318 -11.57 0.96 -1.92
CA TYR A 318 -10.46 1.70 -1.34
C TYR A 318 -9.63 0.85 -0.39
N TYR A 319 -8.32 0.94 -0.56
CA TYR A 319 -7.36 0.28 0.32
C TYR A 319 -7.13 1.12 1.57
N HIS A 320 -7.20 0.48 2.73
CA HIS A 320 -6.93 1.06 4.03
C HIS A 320 -5.73 0.37 4.71
N VAL A 321 -5.08 1.09 5.63
CA VAL A 321 -3.96 0.56 6.43
C VAL A 321 -4.48 -0.06 7.72
N PHE A 322 -5.42 0.63 8.38
CA PHE A 322 -6.07 0.25 9.63
C PHE A 322 -7.55 -0.03 9.35
N TYR A 323 -8.09 -1.10 9.96
CA TYR A 323 -9.46 -1.58 9.69
C TYR A 323 -10.32 -1.76 10.95
N ASP A 324 -9.80 -1.48 12.16
CA ASP A 324 -10.50 -1.73 13.42
C ASP A 324 -10.89 -0.42 14.14
N ASP A 325 -12.19 -0.12 14.15
CA ASP A 325 -12.83 1.03 14.81
C ASP A 325 -13.02 0.83 16.34
N SER A 326 -12.33 -0.15 16.93
CA SER A 326 -12.41 -0.42 18.35
C SER A 326 -11.82 0.73 19.16
N ARG A 327 -12.66 1.43 19.94
CA ARG A 327 -12.29 2.47 20.92
C ARG A 327 -11.20 2.08 21.95
N ARG A 328 -10.74 0.81 21.96
CA ARG A 328 -9.60 0.33 22.76
C ARG A 328 -8.25 0.52 22.07
N LEU A 329 -8.24 0.69 20.75
CA LEU A 329 -7.06 1.05 19.97
C LEU A 329 -6.89 2.56 20.03
N LYS A 330 -5.64 3.02 20.14
CA LYS A 330 -5.30 4.44 20.07
C LYS A 330 -4.98 4.83 18.62
N PRO A 331 -5.33 6.05 18.18
CA PRO A 331 -4.79 6.63 16.97
C PRO A 331 -3.26 6.62 16.97
N LEU A 332 -2.64 6.33 15.83
CA LEU A 332 -1.19 6.25 15.72
C LEU A 332 -0.51 7.63 15.83
N ASP A 333 -1.13 8.67 15.30
CA ASP A 333 -0.65 10.05 15.35
C ASP A 333 -0.41 10.56 16.77
N ALA A 334 -1.38 10.41 17.68
CA ALA A 334 -1.22 10.72 19.09
C ALA A 334 -0.08 9.93 19.76
N HIS A 335 0.15 8.68 19.36
CA HIS A 335 1.26 7.86 19.88
C HIS A 335 2.62 8.31 19.35
N ILE A 336 2.72 8.68 18.07
CA ILE A 336 3.96 9.14 17.43
C ILE A 336 4.36 10.52 17.96
N ASN A 337 3.40 11.44 18.15
CA ASN A 337 3.68 12.73 18.77
C ASN A 337 4.26 12.57 20.18
N ALA A 338 3.67 11.70 21.01
CA ALA A 338 4.22 11.41 22.34
C ALA A 338 5.67 10.89 22.31
N ILE A 339 6.03 10.07 21.31
CA ILE A 339 7.41 9.58 21.12
C ILE A 339 8.36 10.72 20.74
N ILE A 340 7.95 11.63 19.85
CA ILE A 340 8.77 12.75 19.40
C ILE A 340 8.99 13.77 20.53
N ASP A 341 7.91 14.08 21.25
CA ASP A 341 7.90 15.03 22.36
C ASP A 341 8.54 14.45 23.65
N GLY A 342 8.88 13.15 23.66
CA GLY A 342 9.51 12.47 24.80
C GLY A 342 8.55 12.20 25.97
N THR A 343 7.24 12.24 25.73
CA THR A 343 6.17 12.02 26.71
C THR A 343 5.56 10.61 26.63
N ASP A 344 6.11 9.74 25.78
CA ASP A 344 5.62 8.36 25.62
C ASP A 344 5.82 7.54 26.89
N GLN A 345 4.71 7.08 27.47
CA GLN A 345 4.75 6.12 28.58
C GLN A 345 5.21 4.76 28.06
N PRO A 346 6.01 4.00 28.82
CA PRO A 346 6.34 2.63 28.47
C PRO A 346 5.07 1.82 28.18
N LEU A 347 5.03 1.19 27.00
CA LEU A 347 3.94 0.28 26.63
C LEU A 347 3.82 -0.81 27.68
N LYS A 348 2.81 -0.70 28.57
CA LYS A 348 2.48 -1.75 29.54
C LYS A 348 2.31 -3.06 28.78
N GLU A 349 3.13 -4.08 29.12
CA GLU A 349 3.19 -5.36 28.42
C GLU A 349 1.81 -6.03 28.43
N GLY A 350 1.06 -5.83 27.34
CA GLY A 350 -0.40 -5.98 27.41
C GLY A 350 -1.13 -5.94 26.07
N PHE A 351 -0.43 -5.89 24.94
CA PHE A 351 -1.03 -6.21 23.63
C PHE A 351 -1.32 -7.72 23.57
N ARG A 352 -2.37 -8.15 24.28
CA ARG A 352 -2.90 -9.52 24.23
C ARG A 352 -3.29 -9.83 22.79
N GLN A 353 -2.53 -10.73 22.17
CA GLN A 353 -2.74 -11.21 20.82
C GLN A 353 -4.01 -12.09 20.76
N LYS A 354 -5.19 -11.47 20.80
CA LYS A 354 -6.46 -12.18 20.59
C LYS A 354 -6.58 -12.55 19.12
N VAL A 355 -6.29 -13.81 18.81
CA VAL A 355 -6.67 -14.45 17.56
C VAL A 355 -8.20 -14.41 17.46
N LYS A 356 -8.75 -13.47 16.67
CA LYS A 356 -10.16 -13.51 16.24
C LYS A 356 -10.31 -14.69 15.27
N VAL A 357 -10.57 -15.88 15.81
CA VAL A 357 -11.21 -16.95 15.01
C VAL A 357 -12.60 -16.42 14.67
N LYS A 358 -12.81 -16.00 13.42
CA LYS A 358 -14.16 -15.72 12.89
C LYS A 358 -14.91 -17.05 12.79
N SER A 359 -15.55 -17.49 13.87
CA SER A 359 -16.54 -18.56 13.80
C SER A 359 -17.76 -18.03 13.06
N GLN A 360 -18.00 -18.55 11.85
CA GLN A 360 -19.25 -18.30 11.15
C GLN A 360 -20.37 -19.04 11.88
N ARG A 361 -21.14 -18.34 12.72
CA ARG A 361 -22.46 -18.82 13.10
C ARG A 361 -23.40 -18.67 11.90
N PHE A 362 -23.78 -19.80 11.32
CA PHE A 362 -24.97 -19.90 10.48
C PHE A 362 -26.23 -19.69 11.34
N GLY A 363 -27.27 -19.08 10.76
CA GLY A 363 -28.59 -18.93 11.38
C GLY A 363 -29.07 -17.47 11.41
N GLY A 364 -29.97 -17.10 10.51
CA GLY A 364 -30.47 -15.72 10.40
C GLY A 364 -31.22 -15.47 9.10
N THR A 365 -32.44 -15.98 9.02
CA THR A 365 -33.45 -15.92 7.94
C THR A 365 -33.34 -14.74 6.95
N VAL A 366 -33.32 -15.08 5.66
CA VAL A 366 -33.45 -14.11 4.55
C VAL A 366 -34.79 -13.38 4.64
N LYS A 367 -34.76 -12.04 4.72
CA LYS A 367 -35.86 -11.18 4.27
C LYS A 367 -35.36 -10.29 3.15
N THR A 368 -35.87 -10.56 1.95
CA THR A 368 -35.65 -9.76 0.74
C THR A 368 -36.21 -8.36 0.91
N VAL A 369 -35.35 -7.33 0.81
CA VAL A 369 -35.81 -5.94 0.66
C VAL A 369 -35.98 -5.66 -0.83
N LYS A 370 -37.19 -5.90 -1.32
CA LYS A 370 -37.75 -5.24 -2.49
C LYS A 370 -38.80 -4.22 -2.02
N ASP A 371 -38.97 -3.18 -2.84
CA ASP A 371 -40.12 -2.28 -2.89
C ASP A 371 -40.38 -1.37 -1.66
N ARG A 372 -39.82 -0.15 -1.70
CA ARG A 372 -40.38 1.07 -1.06
C ARG A 372 -39.94 2.37 -1.76
N ILE A 373 -40.68 2.80 -2.79
CA ILE A 373 -40.86 4.23 -3.15
C ILE A 373 -42.30 4.40 -3.71
N PHE A 374 -42.95 5.53 -3.40
CA PHE A 374 -44.33 5.95 -3.71
C PHE A 374 -45.43 5.18 -2.94
N SER A 375 -46.26 5.84 -2.12
CA SER A 375 -47.17 6.92 -2.55
C SER A 375 -47.40 8.05 -1.52
N ASP A 376 -47.70 9.24 -2.03
CA ASP A 376 -48.35 10.34 -1.29
C ASP A 376 -49.87 10.27 -1.44
N ARG A 377 -50.63 10.35 -0.33
CA ARG A 377 -51.67 11.40 -0.11
C ARG A 377 -52.49 11.19 1.17
N GLN A 378 -52.57 12.27 1.95
CA GLN A 378 -53.75 12.79 2.69
C GLN A 378 -54.75 11.82 3.35
N THR A 379 -54.93 11.96 4.68
CA THR A 379 -56.14 12.63 5.24
C THR A 379 -55.95 13.04 6.72
N SER A 380 -56.85 13.88 7.21
CA SER A 380 -56.72 14.72 8.41
C SER A 380 -57.42 14.18 9.68
N LYS A 381 -56.95 14.65 10.85
CA LYS A 381 -57.69 15.08 12.08
C LYS A 381 -56.69 15.14 13.26
N SER A 382 -56.27 16.31 13.76
CA SER A 382 -56.96 17.31 14.61
C SER A 382 -56.98 16.97 16.10
N ASN A 383 -56.20 17.72 16.90
CA ASN A 383 -56.54 18.44 18.17
C ASN A 383 -55.21 18.88 18.85
N THR A 384 -54.92 20.19 19.04
CA THR A 384 -55.19 21.04 20.24
C THR A 384 -54.76 20.36 21.56
N THR A 385 -53.94 20.93 22.46
CA THR A 385 -53.55 22.32 22.82
C THR A 385 -52.06 22.39 23.32
N ASP A 386 -51.34 23.50 23.60
CA ASP A 386 -51.40 24.95 23.25
C ASP A 386 -50.07 25.69 23.65
N VAL A 387 -49.95 26.98 23.29
CA VAL A 387 -49.36 28.19 23.99
C VAL A 387 -48.21 27.97 25.02
N THR A 388 -47.07 28.70 25.04
CA THR A 388 -46.81 30.15 24.79
C THR A 388 -45.41 30.46 24.19
N LEU A 389 -45.28 31.63 23.55
CA LEU A 389 -44.02 32.35 23.25
C LEU A 389 -44.08 33.73 23.94
N PRO A 390 -42.95 34.45 24.16
CA PRO A 390 -42.80 35.67 23.36
C PRO A 390 -41.36 36.13 23.00
N THR A 391 -41.27 36.70 21.79
CA THR A 391 -40.47 37.88 21.34
C THR A 391 -38.94 37.99 21.55
N SER A 392 -38.25 38.18 20.41
CA SER A 392 -36.91 38.80 20.20
C SER A 392 -36.97 40.36 20.33
N PRO A 393 -35.96 41.22 19.98
CA PRO A 393 -34.73 41.03 19.18
C PRO A 393 -33.42 41.58 19.84
N THR A 394 -32.25 41.54 19.18
CA THR A 394 -31.67 42.69 18.43
C THR A 394 -30.54 42.22 17.47
N GLN A 395 -30.37 42.89 16.32
CA GLN A 395 -29.40 42.59 15.25
C GLN A 395 -28.15 43.52 15.27
N THR A 396 -27.26 43.29 14.28
CA THR A 396 -26.09 44.09 13.83
C THR A 396 -24.79 43.86 14.63
N SER A 397 -23.59 43.81 14.02
CA SER A 397 -23.16 43.65 12.62
C SER A 397 -21.70 43.08 12.64
N PHE A 398 -21.15 42.43 11.62
CA PHE A 398 -20.44 43.09 10.51
C PHE A 398 -20.00 42.09 9.39
N THR A 399 -20.23 42.50 8.14
CA THR A 399 -19.46 42.20 6.89
C THR A 399 -18.94 40.80 6.55
N GLN A 400 -19.61 40.21 5.55
CA GLN A 400 -19.02 39.49 4.39
C GLN A 400 -17.82 40.23 3.77
N ALA A 401 -17.02 39.68 2.85
CA ALA A 401 -16.60 38.32 2.44
C ALA A 401 -15.69 38.51 1.21
N ASN A 402 -14.81 37.56 0.88
CA ASN A 402 -14.44 37.21 -0.50
C ASN A 402 -13.41 36.07 -0.55
N PHE A 403 -13.89 34.83 -0.60
CA PHE A 403 -13.12 33.71 -1.14
C PHE A 403 -14.00 32.99 -2.17
N ASN A 404 -13.51 32.92 -3.41
CA ASN A 404 -14.22 32.30 -4.53
C ASN A 404 -14.31 30.79 -4.36
N HIS A 405 -15.41 30.30 -3.80
CA HIS A 405 -15.77 28.88 -3.88
C HIS A 405 -16.28 28.56 -5.29
N ARG A 406 -15.49 27.80 -6.05
CA ARG A 406 -16.03 27.06 -7.19
C ARG A 406 -16.62 25.75 -6.67
N VAL A 407 -17.91 25.78 -6.37
CA VAL A 407 -18.70 24.57 -6.05
C VAL A 407 -18.62 23.64 -7.26
N VAL A 408 -18.19 22.40 -7.04
CA VAL A 408 -18.33 21.31 -8.02
C VAL A 408 -19.46 20.43 -7.53
N ASP A 409 -20.57 20.45 -8.27
CA ASP A 409 -21.81 19.80 -7.88
C ASP A 409 -21.70 18.27 -7.84
N ALA A 410 -22.36 17.68 -6.85
CA ALA A 410 -22.33 16.24 -6.59
C ALA A 410 -23.38 15.48 -7.43
N THR A 411 -23.31 15.57 -8.76
CA THR A 411 -24.23 14.85 -9.67
C THR A 411 -23.50 14.18 -10.84
N ASN A 412 -23.03 12.94 -10.63
CA ASN A 412 -22.77 12.00 -11.72
C ASN A 412 -22.98 10.54 -11.28
N LYS A 413 -24.22 10.21 -10.90
CA LYS A 413 -24.72 8.83 -10.72
C LYS A 413 -25.69 8.46 -11.85
N SER A 414 -25.25 8.51 -13.10
CA SER A 414 -25.94 7.84 -14.22
C SER A 414 -25.09 7.86 -15.49
N ASN A 415 -24.44 6.72 -15.79
CA ASN A 415 -24.17 6.25 -17.17
C ASN A 415 -23.62 4.81 -17.16
N PHE A 416 -24.37 3.92 -16.52
CA PHE A 416 -24.24 2.47 -16.69
C PHE A 416 -25.64 1.89 -16.88
N LEU A 417 -26.13 1.89 -18.13
CA LEU A 417 -26.89 0.81 -18.79
C LEU A 417 -27.50 1.27 -20.13
N SER A 418 -27.19 0.49 -21.18
CA SER A 418 -27.92 0.33 -22.45
C SER A 418 -28.41 1.56 -23.25
N LYS A 419 -27.78 1.78 -24.41
CA LYS A 419 -28.53 1.82 -25.68
C LYS A 419 -27.82 0.94 -26.72
N GLN A 420 -28.40 -0.24 -27.01
CA GLN A 420 -28.17 -0.92 -28.27
C GLN A 420 -28.90 -0.15 -29.38
N ILE A 421 -28.23 0.06 -30.51
CA ILE A 421 -28.89 0.40 -31.78
C ILE A 421 -28.26 -0.53 -32.83
N PRO A 422 -29.05 -1.30 -33.60
CA PRO A 422 -28.49 -2.22 -34.59
C PRO A 422 -27.87 -1.42 -35.75
N LYS A 423 -26.63 -1.75 -36.12
CA LYS A 423 -26.06 -1.28 -37.38
C LYS A 423 -26.78 -1.98 -38.53
N LYS A 424 -27.41 -1.19 -39.41
CA LYS A 424 -27.94 -1.71 -40.69
C LYS A 424 -26.79 -2.24 -41.55
N HIS A 425 -27.08 -3.30 -42.30
CA HIS A 425 -26.31 -3.67 -43.48
C HIS A 425 -26.20 -2.48 -44.43
N THR A 426 -25.02 -2.31 -45.01
CA THR A 426 -24.84 -1.69 -46.33
C THR A 426 -23.94 -2.62 -47.11
N ASP A 427 -24.45 -3.09 -48.24
CA ASP A 427 -23.74 -4.00 -49.14
C ASP A 427 -22.55 -3.28 -49.81
N ILE A 428 -21.49 -4.05 -50.04
CA ILE A 428 -20.50 -3.72 -51.07
C ILE A 428 -20.44 -4.92 -51.99
N THR A 429 -20.97 -4.74 -53.20
CA THR A 429 -20.94 -5.73 -54.28
C THR A 429 -19.94 -5.27 -55.34
N ARG A 430 -19.01 -6.18 -55.69
CA ARG A 430 -17.93 -6.06 -56.69
C ARG A 430 -16.76 -5.15 -56.29
#